data_AF-E1YKE5-F1
#
_entry.id   AF-E1YKE5-F1
#
_cell.length_a   1.000
_cell.length_b   1.000
_cell.length_c   1.000
_cell.angle_alpha   90.00
_cell.angle_beta   90.00
_cell.angle_gamma   90.00
#
_symmetry.space_group_name_H-M   'P 1'
#
loop_
_entity.id
_entity.type
_entity.pdbx_description
1 polymer ?
#
loop_
_entity_poly.entity_id
_entity_poly.type
_entity_poly.pdbx_seq_one_letter_code
_entity_poly.pdbx_strand_id
1 'polypeptide(L)' 'MLEHREEILAKALELPPMERAELIENLLSSFEFSSRKDRDALWAQEAESRIDAFERGDIAAIPAKNVFEEIEKQKK' A
#
# COMPACT_ATOMS: atom_id res chain seq x y z
N MET A 1 -18.51 4.28 24.13
CA MET A 1 -17.84 3.45 23.08
C MET A 1 -17.73 4.18 21.75
N LEU A 2 -18.82 4.74 21.19
CA LEU A 2 -18.75 5.61 19.99
C LEU A 2 -18.09 6.96 20.29
N GLU A 3 -18.47 7.61 21.39
CA GLU A 3 -17.91 8.90 21.81
C GLU A 3 -16.37 8.89 21.95
N HIS A 4 -15.81 7.78 22.42
CA HIS A 4 -14.35 7.66 22.60
C HIS A 4 -13.60 7.56 21.26
N ARG A 5 -14.23 6.96 20.22
CA ARG A 5 -13.65 6.91 18.87
C ARG A 5 -13.66 8.28 18.20
N GLU A 6 -14.74 9.04 18.40
CA GLU A 6 -14.89 10.40 17.87
C GLU A 6 -13.90 11.36 18.54
N GLU A 7 -13.70 11.24 19.85
CA GLU A 7 -12.70 12.03 20.59
C GLU A 7 -11.25 11.73 20.12
N ILE A 8 -10.90 10.45 19.95
CA ILE A 8 -9.59 10.04 19.43
C ILE A 8 -9.38 10.57 18.01
N LEU A 9 -10.40 10.49 17.15
CA LEU A 9 -10.34 11.02 15.79
C LEU A 9 -10.14 12.54 15.79
N ALA A 10 -10.89 13.27 16.61
CA ALA A 10 -10.78 14.73 16.71
C ALA A 10 -9.35 15.15 17.10
N LYS A 11 -8.77 14.52 18.13
CA LYS A 11 -7.39 14.78 18.56
C LYS A 11 -6.36 14.39 17.50
N ALA A 12 -6.54 13.27 16.81
CA ALA A 12 -5.64 12.84 15.75
C ALA A 12 -5.65 13.79 14.54
N LEU A 13 -6.77 14.44 14.25
CA LEU A 13 -6.90 15.41 13.15
C LEU A 13 -6.24 16.75 13.47
N GLU A 14 -6.08 17.11 14.75
CA GLU A 14 -5.35 18.30 15.21
C GLU A 14 -3.82 18.16 15.08
N LEU A 15 -3.31 16.93 14.91
CA LEU A 15 -1.88 16.69 14.76
C LEU A 15 -1.33 17.25 13.43
N PRO A 16 -0.06 17.71 13.41
CA PRO A 16 0.64 18.00 12.17
C PRO A 16 0.63 16.81 11.21
N PRO A 17 0.71 17.04 9.88
CA PRO A 17 0.61 15.96 8.90
C PRO A 17 1.57 14.78 9.12
N MET A 18 2.80 15.05 9.57
CA MET A 18 3.80 14.01 9.81
C MET A 18 3.44 13.13 11.02
N GLU A 19 3.06 13.75 12.14
CA GLU A 19 2.64 13.04 13.35
C GLU A 19 1.36 12.23 13.12
N ARG A 20 0.45 12.76 12.30
CA ARG A 20 -0.75 12.01 11.90
C ARG A 20 -0.40 10.78 11.06
N ALA A 21 0.57 10.88 10.15
CA ALA A 21 1.03 9.74 9.36
C ALA A 21 1.66 8.67 10.25
N GLU A 22 2.54 9.06 11.18
CA GLU A 22 3.16 8.14 12.16
C GLU A 22 2.11 7.45 13.03
N LEU A 23 1.09 8.18 13.51
CA LEU A 23 -0.01 7.61 14.28
C LEU A 23 -0.79 6.56 13.47
N ILE A 24 -1.05 6.83 12.19
CA ILE A 24 -1.72 5.88 11.29
C ILE A 24 -0.87 4.61 11.12
N GLU A 25 0.44 4.74 10.94
CA GLU A 25 1.34 3.59 10.81
C GLU A 25 1.35 2.72 12.08
N ASN A 26 1.41 3.34 13.25
CA ASN A 26 1.36 2.65 14.54
C ASN A 26 0.02 1.94 14.77
N LEU A 27 -1.10 2.60 14.42
CA LEU A 27 -2.41 1.95 14.49
C LEU A 27 -2.48 0.77 13.51
N LEU A 28 -2.00 0.96 12.28
CA LEU A 28 -2.01 -0.07 11.24
C LEU A 28 -1.11 -1.27 11.59
N SER A 29 -0.02 -1.05 12.32
CA SER A 29 0.87 -2.13 12.79
C SER A 29 0.27 -2.96 13.92
N SER A 30 -0.64 -2.38 14.70
CA SER A 30 -1.35 -3.08 15.79
C SER A 30 -2.36 -4.13 15.31
N PHE A 31 -2.78 -4.04 14.04
CA PHE A 31 -3.52 -5.11 13.43
C PHE A 31 -2.55 -6.27 13.20
N GLU A 32 -2.67 -7.31 14.03
CA GLU A 32 -1.94 -8.58 13.89
C GLU A 32 -2.27 -9.22 12.55
N PHE A 33 -1.47 -8.90 11.53
CA PHE A 33 -1.48 -9.59 10.25
C PHE A 33 -0.37 -10.64 10.29
N SER A 34 -0.56 -11.73 11.02
CA SER A 34 0.33 -12.90 10.94
C SER A 34 0.53 -13.35 9.49
N SER A 35 -0.46 -13.10 8.61
CA SER A 35 -0.39 -13.32 7.16
C SER A 35 0.36 -12.25 6.36
N ARG A 36 0.72 -11.08 6.92
CA ARG A 36 1.41 -10.02 6.16
C ARG A 36 2.82 -10.46 5.78
N LYS A 37 3.56 -11.10 6.69
CA LYS A 37 4.91 -11.62 6.37
C LYS A 37 4.88 -12.66 5.27
N ASP A 38 3.93 -13.60 5.33
CA ASP A 38 3.76 -14.62 4.30
C ASP A 38 3.35 -14.01 2.96
N ARG A 39 2.46 -13.01 2.99
CA ARG A 39 2.07 -12.28 1.78
C ARG A 39 3.23 -11.49 1.21
N ASP A 40 3.99 -10.76 2.02
CA ASP A 40 5.16 -9.99 1.58
C ASP A 40 6.20 -10.91 0.93
N ALA A 41 6.42 -12.11 1.51
CA ALA A 41 7.29 -13.13 0.92
C ALA A 41 6.78 -13.62 -0.45
N LEU A 42 5.47 -13.90 -0.58
CA LEU A 42 4.87 -14.30 -1.85
C LEU A 42 4.93 -13.17 -2.90
N TRP A 43 4.74 -11.91 -2.49
CA TRP A 43 4.87 -10.75 -3.37
C TRP A 43 6.31 -10.56 -3.85
N ALA A 44 7.29 -10.70 -2.96
CA ALA A 44 8.70 -10.65 -3.33
C ALA A 44 9.04 -11.76 -4.34
N GLN A 45 8.61 -12.99 -4.07
CA GLN A 45 8.82 -14.12 -4.97
C GLN A 45 8.20 -13.86 -6.37
N GLU A 46 6.96 -13.39 -6.42
CA GLU A 46 6.27 -13.08 -7.68
C GLU A 46 6.96 -11.95 -8.44
N ALA A 47 7.44 -10.91 -7.74
CA ALA A 47 8.14 -9.80 -8.35
C ALA A 47 9.43 -10.27 -9.05
N GLU A 48 10.27 -11.03 -8.34
CA GLU A 48 11.49 -11.62 -8.91
C GLU A 48 11.16 -12.57 -10.07
N SER A 49 10.16 -13.44 -9.92
CA SER A 49 9.74 -14.35 -10.98
C SER A 49 9.30 -13.63 -12.26
N ARG A 50 8.67 -12.45 -12.14
CA ARG A 50 8.27 -11.64 -13.31
C ARG A 50 9.44 -10.93 -13.96
N ILE A 51 10.39 -10.45 -13.17
CA ILE A 51 11.62 -9.84 -13.69
C ILE A 51 12.39 -10.89 -14.50
N ASP A 52 12.61 -12.07 -13.91
CA ASP A 52 13.28 -13.19 -14.58
C ASP A 52 12.59 -13.59 -15.89
N ALA A 53 11.26 -13.70 -15.89
CA ALA A 53 10.48 -14.04 -17.08
C ALA A 53 10.61 -12.95 -18.17
N PHE A 54 10.65 -11.67 -17.77
CA PHE A 54 10.84 -10.57 -18.71
C PHE A 54 12.26 -10.58 -19.30
N GLU A 55 13.29 -10.78 -18.48
CA GLU A 55 14.69 -10.85 -18.90
C GLU A 55 14.95 -12.03 -19.86
N ARG A 56 14.28 -13.17 -19.66
CA ARG A 56 14.30 -14.31 -20.60
C ARG A 56 13.49 -14.08 -21.88
N GLY A 57 12.63 -13.06 -21.92
CA GLY A 57 11.73 -12.79 -23.03
C GLY A 57 10.44 -13.61 -23.03
N ASP A 58 10.11 -14.30 -21.93
CA ASP A 58 8.89 -15.09 -21.78
C ASP A 58 7.64 -14.20 -21.66
N ILE A 59 7.80 -12.95 -21.20
CA ILE A 59 6.73 -11.95 -21.09
C ILE A 59 7.15 -10.61 -21.68
N ALA A 60 6.17 -9.82 -22.15
CA ALA A 60 6.39 -8.47 -22.66
C ALA A 60 6.09 -7.42 -21.58
N ALA A 61 6.89 -6.34 -21.56
CA ALA A 61 6.59 -5.16 -20.77
C ALA A 61 5.70 -4.18 -21.54
N ILE A 62 4.92 -3.40 -20.80
CA ILE A 62 4.17 -2.25 -21.34
C ILE A 62 4.86 -0.94 -20.91
N PRO A 63 4.89 0.10 -21.76
CA PRO A 63 5.44 1.39 -21.38
C PRO A 63 4.69 1.98 -20.18
N ALA A 64 5.43 2.45 -19.18
CA ALA A 64 4.85 3.02 -17.95
C ALA A 64 3.88 4.19 -18.25
N LYS A 65 4.15 5.00 -19.27
CA LYS A 65 3.25 6.09 -19.73
C LYS A 65 1.83 5.61 -19.99
N ASN A 66 1.68 4.46 -20.65
CA ASN A 66 0.36 3.92 -20.99
C ASN A 66 -0.42 3.51 -19.74
N VAL A 67 0.28 3.00 -18.71
CA VAL A 67 -0.33 2.64 -17.42
C VAL A 67 -0.82 3.89 -16.68
N PHE A 68 0.01 4.94 -16.62
CA PHE A 68 -0.39 6.19 -15.96
C PHE A 68 -1.56 6.87 -16.67
N GLU A 69 -1.56 6.92 -18.01
CA GLU A 69 -2.68 7.46 -18.78
C GLU A 69 -3.99 6.72 -18.49
N GLU A 70 -3.95 5.40 -18.32
CA GLU A 70 -5.13 4.59 -17.99
C GLU A 70 -5.66 4.88 -16.58
N ILE A 71 -4.77 4.95 -15.58
CA ILE A 71 -5.14 5.29 -14.19
C ILE A 71 -5.77 6.69 -14.11
N GLU A 72 -5.25 7.66 -14.88
CA GLU A 72 -5.80 9.01 -14.91
C GLU A 72 -7.18 9.08 -15.55
N LYS A 73 -7.46 8.27 -16.57
CA LYS A 73 -8.80 8.17 -17.18
C LYS A 73 -9.83 7.63 -16.19
N GLN A 74 -9.46 6.66 -15.35
CA GLN A 74 -10.37 6.04 -14.37
C GLN A 74 -10.73 6.94 -13.18
N LYS A 75 -10.00 8.04 -12.98
CA LYS A 75 -10.28 9.03 -11.92
C LYS A 75 -11.27 10.13 -12.32
N LYS A 76 -11.72 10.16 -13.59
CA LYS A 76 -12.76 11.08 -14.09
C LYS A 76 -14.13 10.42 -14.05
#